data_AF-A0A935UK66-F1
#
_entry.id   AF-A0A935UK66-F1
#
_cell.length_a   1.000
_cell.length_b   1.000
_cell.length_c   1.000
_cell.angle_alpha   90.00
_cell.angle_beta   90.00
_cell.angle_gamma   90.00
#
_symmetry.space_group_name_H-M   'P 1'
#
loop_
_entity.id
_entity.type
_entity.pdbx_description
1 polymer ?
#
loop_
_entity_poly.entity_id
_entity_poly.type
_entity_poly.pdbx_seq_one_letter_code
_entity_poly.pdbx_strand_id
1 'polypeptide(L)'
;MGEVFKQTILSPADPAPGFLNYPWEITYGPDNNLWVTESRAYKLNKIDPNTGTKTTVLDLSTGSTWLTTNGAPAGSDTLAAIATNTWNGSPWPIGTATNPIWPQGGFAGMALHPNFLDGTGTKDFVYITYVHRYVSGGGAYAGIRFRNKIVRFTYNSGTQKFSSPVIIANDLPGSTDHNSQRMIIAPVGESIIYLWPQEIWVQGSLVTGTKQTMLKIQTV
;
A
#
# COMPACT_ATOMS: atom_id res chain seq x y z
N MET A 1 36.79 2.06 -13.90
CA MET A 1 35.69 3.03 -14.04
C MET A 1 35.10 3.19 -12.65
N GLY A 2 35.26 4.37 -12.02
CA GLY A 2 34.78 4.61 -10.66
C GLY A 2 33.55 5.49 -10.73
N GLU A 3 32.37 4.93 -10.47
CA GLU A 3 31.17 5.75 -10.33
C GLU A 3 31.28 6.59 -9.05
N VAL A 4 31.11 7.90 -9.19
CA VAL A 4 31.05 8.84 -8.06
C VAL A 4 29.59 9.12 -7.79
N PHE A 5 29.11 8.69 -6.62
CA PHE A 5 27.73 8.92 -6.19
C PHE A 5 27.65 10.11 -5.23
N LYS A 6 26.59 10.91 -5.38
CA LYS A 6 26.18 11.91 -4.38
C LYS A 6 24.85 11.45 -3.77
N GLN A 7 24.77 11.47 -2.45
CA GLN A 7 23.55 11.15 -1.72
C GLN A 7 22.98 12.41 -1.06
N THR A 8 21.66 12.56 -1.14
CA THR A 8 20.89 13.53 -0.35
C THR A 8 19.85 12.76 0.46
N ILE A 9 19.73 13.08 1.75
CA ILE A 9 18.69 12.50 2.61
C ILE A 9 17.43 13.33 2.43
N LEU A 10 16.39 12.76 1.80
CA LEU A 10 15.09 13.42 1.59
C LEU A 10 14.10 13.20 2.74
N SER A 11 14.31 12.16 3.53
CA SER A 11 13.55 11.85 4.74
C SER A 11 14.52 11.35 5.80
N PRO A 12 14.50 11.89 7.03
CA PRO A 12 15.35 11.39 8.09
C PRO A 12 14.89 10.00 8.57
N ALA A 13 15.71 9.36 9.39
CA ALA A 13 15.37 8.08 10.02
C ALA A 13 14.32 8.25 11.13
N ASP A 14 13.49 7.23 11.32
CA ASP A 14 12.55 7.11 12.44
C ASP A 14 13.29 7.21 13.80
N PRO A 15 12.84 8.01 14.79
CA PRO A 15 11.60 8.82 14.85
C PRO A 15 11.79 10.32 14.60
N ALA A 16 12.86 10.73 13.89
CA ALA A 16 13.15 12.15 13.71
C ALA A 16 12.01 12.90 12.98
N PRO A 17 11.69 14.16 13.36
CA PRO A 17 10.62 14.92 12.73
C PRO A 17 10.72 14.93 11.20
N GLY A 18 9.63 14.58 10.52
CA GLY A 18 9.56 14.54 9.06
C GLY A 18 9.86 13.19 8.42
N PHE A 19 10.26 12.16 9.18
CA PHE A 19 10.49 10.81 8.66
C PHE A 19 9.27 10.24 7.90
N LEU A 20 9.52 9.29 6.99
CA LEU A 20 8.51 8.48 6.33
C LEU A 20 8.22 7.23 7.15
N ASN A 21 6.94 6.98 7.44
CA ASN A 21 6.50 5.86 8.26
C ASN A 21 6.39 4.57 7.43
N TYR A 22 7.50 3.83 7.35
CA TYR A 22 7.67 2.61 6.55
C TYR A 22 7.36 2.88 5.07
N PRO A 23 8.20 3.67 4.37
CA PRO A 23 8.03 3.89 2.94
C PRO A 23 8.07 2.54 2.19
N TRP A 24 7.16 2.35 1.23
CA TRP A 24 7.03 1.07 0.53
C TRP A 24 7.28 1.18 -0.97
N GLU A 25 6.45 1.95 -1.67
CA GLU A 25 6.54 2.14 -3.11
C GLU A 25 7.01 3.56 -3.41
N ILE A 26 7.79 3.72 -4.48
CA ILE A 26 8.23 5.01 -4.99
C ILE A 26 8.09 5.05 -6.51
N THR A 27 7.57 6.15 -7.04
CA THR A 27 7.54 6.40 -8.49
C THR A 27 7.91 7.85 -8.76
N TYR A 28 8.71 8.06 -9.80
CA TYR A 28 8.98 9.40 -10.32
C TYR A 28 7.82 9.84 -11.21
N GLY A 29 7.15 10.93 -10.85
CA GLY A 29 6.01 11.46 -11.59
C GLY A 29 6.42 12.37 -12.75
N PRO A 30 5.51 12.60 -13.72
CA PRO A 30 5.72 13.54 -14.83
C PRO A 30 5.80 15.00 -14.39
N ASP A 31 5.46 15.29 -13.13
CA ASP A 31 5.57 16.60 -12.48
C ASP A 31 6.93 16.83 -11.80
N ASN A 32 7.92 15.97 -12.08
CA ASN A 32 9.27 15.98 -11.51
C ASN A 32 9.33 15.72 -9.99
N ASN A 33 8.25 15.24 -9.38
CA ASN A 33 8.20 14.86 -7.97
C ASN A 33 8.28 13.35 -7.78
N LEU A 34 8.71 12.93 -6.59
CA LEU A 34 8.61 11.56 -6.13
C LEU A 34 7.23 11.35 -5.49
N TRP A 35 6.57 10.25 -5.83
CA TRP A 35 5.32 9.82 -5.22
C TRP A 35 5.62 8.59 -4.38
N VAL A 36 5.40 8.68 -3.07
CA VAL A 36 5.86 7.68 -2.09
C VAL A 36 4.73 7.26 -1.16
N THR A 37 4.49 5.96 -1.06
CA THR A 37 3.52 5.39 -0.12
C THR A 37 4.18 5.13 1.24
N GLU A 38 3.47 5.48 2.31
CA GLU A 38 3.83 5.13 3.70
C GLU A 38 2.93 4.00 4.18
N SER A 39 3.49 2.80 4.26
CA SER A 39 2.73 1.58 4.54
C SER A 39 2.02 1.65 5.87
N ARG A 40 2.68 2.15 6.92
CA ARG A 40 2.13 2.22 8.27
C ARG A 40 1.29 3.46 8.56
N ALA A 41 1.59 4.57 7.88
CA ALA A 41 0.78 5.78 8.02
C ALA A 41 -0.48 5.75 7.15
N TYR A 42 -0.62 4.85 6.18
CA TYR A 42 -1.73 4.86 5.22
C TYR A 42 -1.82 6.15 4.41
N LYS A 43 -0.66 6.63 3.94
CA LYS A 43 -0.53 7.91 3.24
C LYS A 43 0.21 7.77 1.93
N LEU A 44 -0.19 8.56 0.94
CA LEU A 44 0.60 8.85 -0.26
C LEU A 44 1.16 10.26 -0.13
N ASN A 45 2.45 10.42 -0.34
CA ASN A 45 3.14 11.69 -0.30
C ASN A 45 3.75 12.03 -1.66
N LYS A 46 3.64 13.30 -2.03
CA LYS A 46 4.43 13.92 -3.09
C LYS A 46 5.65 14.59 -2.45
N ILE A 47 6.85 14.30 -2.95
CA ILE A 47 8.12 14.77 -2.40
C ILE A 47 8.94 15.42 -3.50
N ASP A 48 9.39 16.65 -3.28
CA ASP A 48 10.35 17.31 -4.16
C ASP A 48 11.73 16.64 -3.99
N PRO A 49 12.32 16.05 -5.05
CA PRO A 49 13.59 15.34 -4.97
C PRO A 49 14.79 16.26 -4.68
N ASN A 50 14.66 17.57 -4.84
CA ASN A 50 15.75 18.52 -4.62
C ASN A 50 15.75 19.04 -3.17
N THR A 51 14.57 19.29 -2.62
CA THR A 51 14.42 19.92 -1.29
C THR A 51 13.98 18.96 -0.19
N GLY A 52 13.43 17.80 -0.54
CA GLY A 52 12.78 16.89 0.41
C GLY A 52 11.43 17.39 0.91
N THR A 53 10.90 18.49 0.36
CA THR A 53 9.59 19.03 0.75
C THR A 53 8.50 17.99 0.52
N LYS A 54 7.85 17.57 1.61
CA LYS A 54 6.84 16.51 1.62
C LYS A 54 5.44 17.10 1.73
N THR A 55 4.55 16.70 0.82
CA THR A 55 3.12 17.00 0.88
C THR A 55 2.31 15.71 0.85
N THR A 56 1.53 15.44 1.89
CA THR A 56 0.56 14.33 1.86
C THR A 56 -0.55 14.64 0.88
N VAL A 57 -0.74 13.79 -0.13
CA VAL A 57 -1.71 13.97 -1.22
C VAL A 57 -2.90 13.02 -1.11
N LEU A 58 -2.77 11.95 -0.33
CA LEU A 58 -3.86 11.04 0.05
C LEU A 58 -3.63 10.56 1.48
N ASP A 59 -4.69 10.56 2.29
CA ASP A 59 -4.65 10.08 3.68
C ASP A 59 -5.83 9.13 3.93
N LEU A 60 -5.54 7.85 4.12
CA LEU A 60 -6.51 6.82 4.48
C LEU A 60 -6.35 6.37 5.95
N SER A 61 -5.62 7.12 6.77
CA SER A 61 -5.33 6.78 8.16
C SER A 61 -6.53 7.01 9.10
N THR A 62 -6.27 6.97 10.42
CA THR A 62 -7.27 7.23 11.47
C THR A 62 -7.99 8.56 11.26
N GLY A 63 -9.32 8.49 11.06
CA GLY A 63 -10.19 9.63 10.73
C GLY A 63 -10.68 9.65 9.27
N SER A 64 -10.15 8.77 8.41
CA SER A 64 -10.69 8.57 7.07
C SER A 64 -12.13 8.07 7.12
N THR A 65 -13.03 8.65 6.33
CA THR A 65 -14.39 8.10 6.15
C THR A 65 -14.40 6.82 5.31
N TRP A 66 -13.25 6.46 4.71
CA TRP A 66 -13.09 5.29 3.85
C TRP A 66 -12.64 4.03 4.60
N LEU A 67 -12.08 4.18 5.80
CA LEU A 67 -11.67 3.08 6.66
C LEU A 67 -12.09 3.40 8.09
N THR A 68 -12.94 2.56 8.67
CA THR A 68 -13.33 2.72 10.06
C THR A 68 -12.12 2.49 10.97
N THR A 69 -12.01 3.24 12.06
CA THR A 69 -10.90 3.08 13.04
C THR A 69 -11.45 2.88 14.44
N ASN A 70 -10.79 2.01 15.22
CA ASN A 70 -11.09 1.61 16.60
C ASN A 70 -12.57 1.21 16.88
N GLY A 71 -12.79 -0.07 17.19
CA GLY A 71 -14.13 -0.58 17.57
C GLY A 71 -15.00 -1.08 16.41
N ALA A 72 -14.44 -1.20 15.19
CA ALA A 72 -15.14 -1.78 14.06
C ALA A 72 -15.42 -3.29 14.27
N PRO A 73 -16.64 -3.79 13.95
CA PRO A 73 -16.94 -5.22 14.02
C PRO A 73 -15.97 -6.07 13.21
N ALA A 74 -15.69 -7.30 13.67
CA ALA A 74 -14.90 -8.27 12.91
C ALA A 74 -15.49 -8.44 11.49
N GLY A 75 -14.62 -8.35 10.47
CA GLY A 75 -15.05 -8.42 9.07
C GLY A 75 -15.39 -7.07 8.41
N SER A 76 -15.31 -5.96 9.13
CA SER A 76 -15.42 -4.60 8.57
C SER A 76 -14.13 -4.14 7.90
N ASP A 77 -14.23 -3.23 6.93
CA ASP A 77 -13.08 -2.52 6.39
C ASP A 77 -12.55 -1.54 7.48
N THR A 78 -11.41 -1.87 8.06
CA THR A 78 -10.84 -1.17 9.22
C THR A 78 -9.33 -1.30 9.34
N LEU A 79 -8.68 -0.22 9.80
CA LEU A 79 -7.27 -0.24 10.24
C LEU A 79 -7.10 -0.77 11.67
N ALA A 80 -8.18 -0.82 12.46
CA ALA A 80 -8.13 -1.13 13.88
C ALA A 80 -7.56 -2.54 14.16
N ALA A 81 -7.92 -3.51 13.34
CA ALA A 81 -7.47 -4.90 13.48
C ALA A 81 -6.06 -5.14 12.92
N ILE A 82 -5.54 -4.22 12.10
CA ILE A 82 -4.17 -4.25 11.57
C ILE A 82 -3.18 -3.81 12.67
N ALA A 83 -3.59 -2.87 13.52
CA ALA A 83 -2.76 -2.26 14.55
C ALA A 83 -2.79 -2.96 15.92
N THR A 84 -3.60 -4.01 16.12
CA THR A 84 -3.86 -4.58 17.46
C THR A 84 -3.54 -6.08 17.60
N ASN A 85 -3.16 -6.77 16.51
CA ASN A 85 -2.99 -8.22 16.59
C ASN A 85 -1.62 -8.61 17.18
N THR A 86 -1.64 -9.10 18.41
CA THR A 86 -0.48 -9.65 19.11
C THR A 86 -0.46 -11.16 18.93
N TRP A 87 0.57 -11.68 18.26
CA TRP A 87 0.77 -13.13 18.21
C TRP A 87 1.45 -13.61 19.48
N ASN A 88 0.72 -14.40 20.25
CA ASN A 88 1.21 -14.91 21.54
C ASN A 88 1.84 -16.31 21.45
N GLY A 89 2.53 -16.65 20.34
CA GLY A 89 2.98 -18.03 20.12
C GLY A 89 4.26 -18.23 19.30
N SER A 90 5.10 -17.21 19.12
CA SER A 90 6.33 -17.35 18.31
C SER A 90 7.51 -17.82 19.18
N PRO A 91 8.26 -18.87 18.76
CA PRO A 91 9.55 -19.23 19.39
C PRO A 91 10.69 -18.27 18.99
N TRP A 92 10.43 -17.34 18.06
CA TRP A 92 11.30 -16.22 17.70
C TRP A 92 10.82 -14.95 18.40
N PRO A 93 11.69 -14.02 18.83
CA PRO A 93 11.29 -12.81 19.54
C PRO A 93 10.57 -11.84 18.58
N ILE A 94 9.29 -12.10 18.32
CA ILE A 94 8.38 -11.30 17.52
C ILE A 94 7.10 -11.12 18.33
N GLY A 95 6.88 -9.88 18.79
CA GLY A 95 5.61 -9.37 19.30
C GLY A 95 5.30 -9.67 20.77
N THR A 96 5.85 -8.89 21.71
CA THR A 96 5.19 -8.73 23.01
C THR A 96 3.90 -7.90 22.84
N ALA A 97 3.03 -7.86 23.86
CA ALA A 97 1.74 -7.14 23.82
C ALA A 97 1.80 -5.64 23.43
N THR A 98 3.00 -5.07 23.31
CA THR A 98 3.26 -3.69 22.88
C THR A 98 3.74 -3.56 21.43
N ASN A 99 3.92 -4.65 20.69
CA ASN A 99 4.38 -4.66 19.29
C ASN A 99 3.42 -5.49 18.42
N PRO A 100 2.34 -4.87 17.91
CA PRO A 100 1.35 -5.55 17.07
C PRO A 100 2.00 -6.03 15.76
N ILE A 101 1.60 -7.20 15.27
CA ILE A 101 2.07 -7.70 13.98
C ILE A 101 1.40 -6.91 12.87
N TRP A 102 2.14 -5.94 12.37
CA TRP A 102 1.85 -5.31 11.11
C TRP A 102 2.02 -6.31 9.96
N PRO A 103 1.06 -6.43 9.01
CA PRO A 103 1.26 -7.26 7.83
C PRO A 103 2.47 -6.76 7.03
N GLN A 104 3.27 -7.66 6.45
CA GLN A 104 4.26 -7.30 5.43
C GLN A 104 3.52 -6.69 4.23
N GLY A 105 3.30 -5.38 4.28
CA GLY A 105 2.36 -4.67 3.44
C GLY A 105 1.75 -3.49 4.19
N GLY A 106 0.47 -3.22 3.97
CA GLY A 106 -0.22 -2.03 4.49
C GLY A 106 -0.71 -1.19 3.32
N PHE A 107 -0.51 0.13 3.36
CA PHE A 107 -0.69 1.02 2.20
C PHE A 107 0.56 0.99 1.31
N ALA A 108 0.60 0.03 0.38
CA ALA A 108 1.85 -0.41 -0.23
C ALA A 108 1.94 -0.02 -1.70
N GLY A 109 1.59 -0.94 -2.61
CA GLY A 109 1.79 -0.71 -4.04
C GLY A 109 1.00 0.44 -4.59
N MET A 110 1.62 1.09 -5.56
CA MET A 110 1.09 2.23 -6.26
C MET A 110 1.47 2.11 -7.74
N ALA A 111 0.56 2.52 -8.63
CA ALA A 111 0.88 2.81 -10.01
C ALA A 111 0.14 4.08 -10.46
N LEU A 112 0.87 5.02 -11.06
CA LEU A 112 0.29 6.17 -11.75
C LEU A 112 -0.19 5.74 -13.13
N HIS A 113 -1.32 6.28 -13.57
CA HIS A 113 -1.77 6.08 -14.95
C HIS A 113 -0.70 6.60 -15.95
N PRO A 114 -0.50 5.97 -17.12
CA PRO A 114 0.51 6.41 -18.11
C PRO A 114 0.33 7.87 -18.56
N ASN A 115 -0.93 8.30 -18.66
CA ASN A 115 -1.34 9.68 -18.97
C ASN A 115 -1.57 10.57 -17.73
N PHE A 116 -1.01 10.22 -16.58
CA PHE A 116 -1.14 11.03 -15.37
C PHE A 116 -0.52 12.42 -15.59
N LEU A 117 -1.24 13.49 -15.27
CA LEU A 117 -0.81 14.89 -15.44
C LEU A 117 -0.29 15.22 -16.86
N ASP A 118 -0.89 14.63 -17.89
CA ASP A 118 -0.57 14.91 -19.30
C ASP A 118 -1.12 16.25 -19.82
N GLY A 119 -1.76 17.03 -18.95
CA GLY A 119 -2.39 18.32 -19.25
C GLY A 119 -3.86 18.23 -19.62
N THR A 120 -4.43 17.04 -19.84
CA THR A 120 -5.86 16.88 -20.17
C THR A 120 -6.76 16.73 -18.96
N GLY A 121 -6.21 16.26 -17.83
CA GLY A 121 -6.96 15.95 -16.60
C GLY A 121 -7.87 14.73 -16.70
N THR A 122 -7.92 14.05 -17.86
CA THR A 122 -8.88 12.96 -18.12
C THR A 122 -8.48 11.64 -17.47
N LYS A 123 -7.18 11.46 -17.22
CA LYS A 123 -6.59 10.23 -16.67
C LYS A 123 -5.62 10.50 -15.53
N ASP A 124 -5.91 11.55 -14.75
CA ASP A 124 -5.19 11.92 -13.54
C ASP A 124 -5.49 10.93 -12.40
N PHE A 125 -5.09 9.67 -12.60
CA PHE A 125 -5.41 8.56 -11.71
C PHE A 125 -4.16 7.96 -11.06
N VAL A 126 -4.34 7.55 -9.81
CA VAL A 126 -3.45 6.64 -9.12
C VAL A 126 -4.20 5.38 -8.72
N TYR A 127 -3.53 4.24 -8.81
CA TYR A 127 -4.04 2.95 -8.39
C TYR A 127 -3.22 2.50 -7.21
N ILE A 128 -3.88 2.23 -6.09
CA ILE A 128 -3.23 1.83 -4.84
C ILE A 128 -3.76 0.46 -4.43
N THR A 129 -2.87 -0.40 -3.98
CA THR A 129 -3.23 -1.62 -3.25
C THR A 129 -2.92 -1.47 -1.77
N TYR A 130 -3.88 -1.84 -0.92
CA TYR A 130 -3.67 -1.78 0.51
C TYR A 130 -4.42 -2.85 1.29
N VAL A 131 -3.85 -3.24 2.43
CA VAL A 131 -4.52 -4.10 3.41
C VAL A 131 -5.62 -3.28 4.08
N HIS A 132 -6.84 -3.82 4.17
CA HIS A 132 -7.97 -3.03 4.68
C HIS A 132 -8.86 -3.77 5.66
N ARG A 133 -8.70 -5.09 5.80
CA ARG A 133 -9.56 -5.90 6.65
C ARG A 133 -8.82 -7.09 7.23
N TYR A 134 -8.97 -7.31 8.53
CA TYR A 134 -8.63 -8.57 9.18
C TYR A 134 -9.72 -9.61 8.95
N VAL A 135 -9.31 -10.84 8.65
CA VAL A 135 -10.23 -11.97 8.42
C VAL A 135 -10.21 -12.90 9.62
N SER A 136 -9.03 -13.43 9.95
CA SER A 136 -8.86 -14.46 10.98
C SER A 136 -7.38 -14.61 11.33
N GLY A 137 -7.08 -15.08 12.53
CA GLY A 137 -5.76 -15.53 12.95
C GLY A 137 -5.88 -16.93 13.52
N GLY A 138 -4.98 -17.84 13.14
CA GLY A 138 -4.86 -19.14 13.79
C GLY A 138 -3.70 -19.16 14.79
N GLY A 139 -3.60 -20.22 15.60
CA GLY A 139 -2.48 -20.41 16.54
C GLY A 139 -1.11 -20.55 15.86
N ALA A 140 -0.08 -20.89 16.64
CA ALA A 140 1.38 -20.80 16.41
C ALA A 140 1.99 -21.10 15.00
N TYR A 141 1.22 -21.60 14.03
CA TYR A 141 1.69 -21.86 12.68
C TYR A 141 0.72 -21.44 11.58
N ALA A 142 -0.53 -21.03 11.88
CA ALA A 142 -1.58 -20.86 10.87
C ALA A 142 -1.65 -19.44 10.25
N GLY A 143 -0.77 -18.53 10.70
CA GLY A 143 -0.68 -17.15 10.24
C GLY A 143 -1.91 -16.29 10.55
N ILE A 144 -1.77 -14.98 10.36
CA ILE A 144 -2.90 -14.05 10.38
C ILE A 144 -3.26 -13.73 8.94
N ARG A 145 -4.57 -13.71 8.64
CA ARG A 145 -5.14 -13.49 7.31
C ARG A 145 -5.84 -12.15 7.23
N PHE A 146 -5.61 -11.45 6.13
CA PHE A 146 -6.21 -10.17 5.82
C PHE A 146 -6.87 -10.18 4.44
N ARG A 147 -7.52 -9.07 4.08
CA ARG A 147 -7.85 -8.74 2.70
C ARG A 147 -7.13 -7.49 2.24
N ASN A 148 -6.67 -7.56 1.00
CA ASN A 148 -6.17 -6.46 0.20
C ASN A 148 -7.28 -5.91 -0.69
N LYS A 149 -7.17 -4.64 -1.04
CA LYS A 149 -8.06 -3.93 -1.96
C LYS A 149 -7.21 -3.15 -2.96
N ILE A 150 -7.62 -3.15 -4.22
CA ILE A 150 -7.09 -2.25 -5.25
C ILE A 150 -8.14 -1.16 -5.48
N VAL A 151 -7.72 0.10 -5.34
CA VAL A 151 -8.58 1.28 -5.51
C VAL A 151 -7.91 2.27 -6.44
N ARG A 152 -8.69 2.81 -7.38
CA ARG A 152 -8.30 3.97 -8.18
C ARG A 152 -8.78 5.25 -7.50
N PHE A 153 -7.91 6.25 -7.39
CA PHE A 153 -8.28 7.60 -6.97
C PHE A 153 -8.02 8.59 -8.10
N THR A 154 -8.74 9.72 -8.07
CA THR A 154 -8.60 10.81 -9.05
C THR A 154 -7.88 11.99 -8.39
N TYR A 155 -6.81 12.46 -9.01
CA TYR A 155 -6.08 13.66 -8.60
C TYR A 155 -6.83 14.91 -9.05
N ASN A 156 -6.91 15.88 -8.17
CA ASN A 156 -7.41 17.20 -8.48
C ASN A 156 -6.24 18.18 -8.41
N SER A 157 -5.84 18.73 -9.56
CA SER A 157 -4.70 19.65 -9.66
C SER A 157 -4.91 20.96 -8.90
N GLY A 158 -6.14 21.45 -8.78
CA GLY A 158 -6.47 22.67 -8.03
C GLY A 158 -6.26 22.53 -6.53
N THR A 159 -6.61 21.37 -5.95
CA THR A 159 -6.43 21.08 -4.51
C THR A 159 -5.12 20.36 -4.21
N GLN A 160 -4.48 19.79 -5.24
CA GLN A 160 -3.33 18.89 -5.15
C GLN A 160 -3.58 17.65 -4.28
N LYS A 161 -4.80 17.12 -4.30
CA LYS A 161 -5.20 15.93 -3.53
C LYS A 161 -5.83 14.86 -4.41
N PHE A 162 -5.68 13.61 -3.98
CA PHE A 162 -6.45 12.49 -4.50
C PHE A 162 -7.78 12.34 -3.76
N SER A 163 -8.82 11.99 -4.50
CA SER A 163 -10.17 11.76 -3.98
C SER A 163 -10.95 10.79 -4.91
N SER A 164 -12.27 10.70 -4.76
CA SER A 164 -13.16 9.97 -5.67
C SER A 164 -12.74 8.51 -5.91
N PRO A 165 -12.71 7.68 -4.85
CA PRO A 165 -12.27 6.29 -4.95
C PRO A 165 -13.20 5.47 -5.82
N VAL A 166 -12.61 4.64 -6.69
CA VAL A 166 -13.28 3.57 -7.42
C VAL A 166 -12.63 2.25 -7.05
N ILE A 167 -13.41 1.36 -6.42
CA ILE A 167 -12.95 0.03 -6.04
C ILE A 167 -12.79 -0.79 -7.31
N ILE A 168 -11.58 -1.31 -7.52
CA ILE A 168 -11.25 -2.16 -8.66
C ILE A 168 -11.33 -3.65 -8.24
N ALA A 169 -10.83 -3.97 -7.05
CA ALA A 169 -10.96 -5.29 -6.43
C ALA A 169 -10.92 -5.17 -4.89
N ASN A 170 -11.75 -5.89 -4.15
CA ASN A 170 -11.93 -5.70 -2.69
C ASN A 170 -11.73 -6.92 -1.80
N ASP A 171 -11.77 -8.14 -2.34
CA ASP A 171 -11.63 -9.37 -1.56
C ASP A 171 -10.37 -10.15 -1.91
N LEU A 172 -9.31 -9.44 -2.27
CA LEU A 172 -8.04 -10.07 -2.58
C LEU A 172 -7.46 -10.64 -1.29
N PRO A 173 -7.00 -11.90 -1.23
CA PRO A 173 -6.50 -12.45 0.02
C PRO A 173 -5.22 -11.73 0.45
N GLY A 174 -4.84 -11.86 1.71
CA GLY A 174 -3.64 -11.26 2.29
C GLY A 174 -3.27 -11.99 3.56
N SER A 175 -2.04 -11.79 4.03
CA SER A 175 -1.55 -12.43 5.25
C SER A 175 -0.62 -11.50 6.03
N THR A 176 -0.12 -11.92 7.18
CA THR A 176 0.97 -11.19 7.86
C THR A 176 2.27 -11.20 7.09
N ASP A 177 2.43 -12.15 6.17
CA ASP A 177 3.64 -12.40 5.42
C ASP A 177 3.34 -12.45 3.90
N HIS A 178 4.35 -12.10 3.09
CA HIS A 178 4.33 -12.24 1.64
C HIS A 178 3.12 -11.60 0.89
N ASN A 179 2.66 -10.40 1.27
CA ASN A 179 1.58 -9.75 0.49
C ASN A 179 2.06 -9.23 -0.87
N SER A 180 3.37 -8.98 -1.02
CA SER A 180 4.07 -8.40 -2.18
C SER A 180 3.56 -7.00 -2.55
N GLN A 181 2.30 -6.90 -2.98
CA GLN A 181 1.57 -5.68 -3.27
C GLN A 181 2.17 -4.81 -4.38
N ARG A 182 3.15 -5.27 -5.16
CA ARG A 182 3.67 -4.47 -6.28
C ARG A 182 2.57 -4.21 -7.32
N MET A 183 2.55 -3.02 -7.91
CA MET A 183 1.65 -2.68 -9.01
C MET A 183 2.45 -2.12 -10.18
N ILE A 184 2.13 -2.56 -11.40
CA ILE A 184 2.58 -1.90 -12.62
C ILE A 184 1.40 -1.74 -13.57
N ILE A 185 1.44 -0.67 -14.35
CA ILE A 185 0.48 -0.41 -15.42
C ILE A 185 1.22 -0.46 -16.75
N ALA A 186 0.78 -1.35 -17.63
CA ALA A 186 1.28 -1.42 -18.99
C ALA A 186 0.15 -1.16 -19.99
N PRO A 187 0.38 -0.34 -21.02
CA PRO A 187 -0.53 -0.25 -22.16
C PRO A 187 -0.48 -1.56 -22.95
N VAL A 188 -1.65 -2.10 -23.28
CA VAL A 188 -1.80 -3.28 -24.15
C VAL A 188 -2.92 -3.00 -25.15
N GLY A 189 -2.53 -2.54 -26.34
CA GLY A 189 -3.47 -1.96 -27.30
C GLY A 189 -4.10 -0.69 -26.74
N GLU A 190 -5.43 -0.58 -26.83
CA GLU A 190 -6.22 0.53 -26.24
C GLU A 190 -6.55 0.31 -24.76
N SER A 191 -6.19 -0.84 -24.17
CA SER A 191 -6.46 -1.18 -22.78
C SER A 191 -5.24 -0.99 -21.88
N ILE A 192 -5.47 -0.85 -20.57
CA ILE A 192 -4.45 -0.92 -19.54
C ILE A 192 -4.49 -2.29 -18.86
N ILE A 193 -3.32 -2.86 -18.57
CA ILE A 193 -3.17 -4.02 -17.68
C ILE A 193 -2.49 -3.58 -16.39
N TYR A 194 -3.13 -3.87 -15.26
CA TYR A 194 -2.49 -3.88 -13.95
C TYR A 194 -1.82 -5.24 -13.78
N LEU A 195 -0.58 -5.28 -13.34
CA LEU A 195 0.02 -6.55 -12.92
C LEU A 195 0.28 -6.44 -11.43
N TRP A 196 -0.32 -7.37 -10.69
CA TRP A 196 -0.07 -7.55 -9.28
C TRP A 196 0.59 -8.91 -9.08
N PRO A 197 1.91 -8.99 -8.84
CA PRO A 197 2.50 -10.20 -8.32
C PRO A 197 2.12 -10.28 -6.85
N GLN A 198 1.22 -11.20 -6.53
CA GLN A 198 0.89 -11.57 -5.15
C GLN A 198 1.53 -12.92 -4.83
N GLU A 199 2.17 -13.08 -3.67
CA GLU A 199 2.69 -14.38 -3.24
C GLU A 199 2.18 -14.77 -1.85
N ILE A 200 0.93 -15.21 -1.68
CA ILE A 200 0.48 -15.57 -0.33
C ILE A 200 1.10 -16.90 0.11
N TRP A 201 1.87 -16.86 1.21
CA TRP A 201 2.17 -18.03 2.01
C TRP A 201 1.44 -17.94 3.34
N VAL A 202 0.69 -18.99 3.66
CA VAL A 202 0.19 -19.20 5.02
C VAL A 202 0.86 -20.48 5.49
N GLN A 203 1.81 -20.37 6.42
CA GLN A 203 2.42 -21.55 7.03
C GLN A 203 1.32 -22.42 7.68
N GLY A 204 1.51 -23.74 7.75
CA GLY A 204 0.65 -24.60 8.57
C GLY A 204 -0.73 -25.03 8.03
N SER A 205 -1.10 -24.75 6.78
CA SER A 205 -2.20 -25.45 6.11
C SER A 205 -1.68 -26.12 4.84
N LEU A 206 -1.99 -27.41 4.64
CA LEU A 206 -1.77 -28.17 3.42
C LEU A 206 -2.66 -27.66 2.27
N VAL A 207 -2.58 -26.36 1.97
CA VAL A 207 -2.88 -25.84 0.64
C VAL A 207 -1.52 -25.58 0.01
N THR A 208 -0.91 -26.65 -0.48
CA THR A 208 0.25 -26.61 -1.36
C THR A 208 -0.12 -25.80 -2.59
N GLY A 209 0.34 -24.55 -2.64
CA GLY A 209 0.18 -23.73 -3.83
C GLY A 209 0.53 -22.27 -3.59
N THR A 210 1.75 -21.90 -3.96
CA THR A 210 2.10 -20.52 -4.27
C THR A 210 1.19 -20.07 -5.43
N LYS A 211 0.13 -19.33 -5.15
CA LYS A 211 -0.72 -18.76 -6.21
C LYS A 211 -0.27 -17.34 -6.51
N GLN A 212 0.76 -17.22 -7.35
CA GLN A 212 1.00 -15.97 -8.05
C GLN A 212 -0.21 -15.65 -8.90
N THR A 213 -1.01 -14.67 -8.46
CA THR A 213 -2.25 -14.30 -9.14
C THR A 213 -2.01 -13.01 -9.91
N MET A 214 -1.79 -13.13 -11.21
CA MET A 214 -1.72 -11.99 -12.12
C MET A 214 -3.15 -11.59 -12.53
N LEU A 215 -3.58 -10.40 -12.12
CA LEU A 215 -4.93 -9.89 -12.42
C LEU A 215 -4.88 -8.86 -13.55
N LYS A 216 -5.30 -9.25 -14.77
CA LYS A 216 -5.58 -8.27 -15.82
C LYS A 216 -6.89 -7.55 -15.51
N ILE A 217 -6.84 -6.24 -15.33
CA ILE A 217 -8.03 -5.42 -15.11
C ILE A 217 -8.09 -4.35 -16.21
N GLN A 218 -9.09 -4.45 -17.09
CA GLN A 218 -9.27 -3.50 -18.18
C GLN A 218 -10.20 -2.38 -17.73
N THR A 219 -9.77 -1.14 -17.93
CA THR A 219 -10.68 0.02 -17.88
C THR A 219 -11.38 0.12 -19.23
N VAL A 220 -12.71 -0.05 -19.24
CA VAL A 220 -13.57 0.36 -20.37
C VAL A 220 -13.71 1.88 -20.42
#